data_AF-L7IQQ2-F1
#
_entry.id   AF-L7IQQ2-F1
#
_cell.length_a   1.000
_cell.length_b   1.000
_cell.length_c   1.000
_cell.angle_alpha   90.00
_cell.angle_beta   90.00
_cell.angle_gamma   90.00
#
_symmetry.space_group_name_H-M   'P 1'
#
loop_
_entity.id
_entity.type
_entity.pdbx_description
1 polymer ?
#
loop_
_entity_poly.entity_id
_entity_poly.type
_entity_poly.pdbx_seq_one_letter_code
_entity_poly.pdbx_strand_id
1 'polypeptide(L)' 'MYSKIFAIAFAAAYLPTAFAADCTLGCKYLENNRWVSVSKSANIGDTLYIMGHSTKIGRGCKPETTEWSDAEIYSW' A
#
# COMPACT_ATOMS: atom_id res chain seq x y z
N MET A 1 -10.66 20.95 -25.30
CA MET A 1 -10.91 19.69 -24.57
C MET A 1 -9.61 19.32 -23.86
N TYR A 2 -9.47 19.65 -22.58
CA TYR A 2 -8.27 19.34 -21.80
C TYR A 2 -8.43 17.97 -21.15
N SER A 3 -7.76 16.95 -21.70
CA SER A 3 -7.64 15.63 -21.10
C SER A 3 -6.66 15.74 -19.92
N LYS A 4 -7.19 15.67 -18.70
CA LYS A 4 -6.38 15.56 -17.48
C LYS A 4 -5.96 14.10 -17.33
N ILE A 5 -4.80 13.77 -17.90
CA ILE A 5 -4.12 12.50 -17.63
C ILE A 5 -3.74 12.52 -16.15
N PHE A 6 -4.51 11.83 -15.32
CA PHE A 6 -4.14 11.50 -13.95
C PHE A 6 -2.99 10.50 -14.00
N ALA A 7 -1.76 11.00 -14.09
CA ALA A 7 -0.58 10.22 -13.84
C ALA A 7 -0.51 9.95 -12.33
N ILE A 8 -0.86 8.72 -11.91
CA ILE A 8 -0.57 8.24 -10.56
C ILE A 8 0.95 7.98 -10.53
N ALA A 9 1.70 9.02 -10.19
CA ALA A 9 3.14 8.91 -10.01
C ALA A 9 3.41 8.14 -8.70
N PHE A 10 3.65 6.83 -8.81
CA PHE A 10 4.23 6.04 -7.72
C PHE A 10 5.70 6.43 -7.57
N ALA A 11 5.97 7.52 -6.85
CA ALA A 11 7.31 7.83 -6.39
C ALA A 11 7.65 6.91 -5.20
N ALA A 12 8.18 5.72 -5.48
CA ALA A 12 8.84 4.90 -4.48
C ALA A 12 10.18 5.55 -4.12
N ALA A 13 10.19 6.42 -3.11
CA ALA A 13 11.41 6.91 -2.52
C ALA A 13 12.06 5.77 -1.71
N TYR A 14 12.98 5.03 -2.34
CA TYR A 14 13.80 4.02 -1.67
C TYR A 14 14.80 4.72 -0.74
N LEU A 15 14.41 4.91 0.52
CA LEU A 15 15.34 5.16 1.62
C LEU A 15 15.79 3.79 2.16
N PRO A 16 17.09 3.55 2.40
CA PRO A 16 17.57 2.25 2.83
C PRO A 16 17.18 2.02 4.30
N THR A 17 16.04 1.38 4.54
CA THR A 17 15.72 0.85 5.86
C THR A 17 16.49 -0.46 6.03
N ALA A 18 17.39 -0.50 7.02
CA ALA A 18 18.29 -1.61 7.34
C ALA A 18 17.60 -2.90 7.86
N PHE A 19 16.36 -3.14 7.43
CA PHE A 19 15.55 -4.30 7.76
C PHE A 19 14.84 -4.77 6.49
N ALA A 20 15.60 -5.33 5.55
CA ALA A 20 15.06 -6.06 4.40
C ALA A 20 14.43 -7.37 4.92
N ALA A 21 13.26 -7.25 5.54
CA ALA A 21 12.32 -8.34 5.66
C ALA A 21 11.33 -8.14 4.53
N ASP A 22 11.35 -9.03 3.52
CA ASP A 22 10.38 -9.04 2.43
C ASP A 22 8.99 -9.37 3.01
N CYS A 23 8.32 -8.34 3.50
CA CYS A 23 6.97 -8.45 4.00
C CYS A 23 6.04 -8.47 2.82
N THR A 24 5.40 -9.61 2.58
CA THR A 24 4.40 -9.68 1.54
C THR A 24 3.04 -9.46 2.19
N LEU A 25 2.36 -8.42 1.71
CA LEU A 25 1.12 -7.90 2.27
C LEU A 25 0.03 -8.05 1.22
N GLY A 26 -1.15 -8.48 1.67
CA GLY A 26 -2.35 -8.42 0.87
C GLY A 26 -3.06 -7.10 1.08
N CYS A 27 -3.55 -6.51 0.00
CA CYS A 27 -4.30 -5.27 0.00
C CYS A 27 -5.60 -5.52 -0.73
N LYS A 28 -6.71 -5.00 -0.21
CA LYS A 28 -8.02 -5.10 -0.83
C LYS A 28 -8.61 -3.70 -0.87
N TYR A 29 -9.13 -3.26 -2.00
CA TYR A 29 -9.70 -1.92 -2.14
C TYR A 29 -10.89 -1.91 -3.09
N LEU A 30 -11.78 -0.94 -2.90
CA LEU A 30 -12.98 -0.78 -3.71
C LEU A 30 -12.65 0.05 -4.96
N GLU A 31 -12.68 -0.57 -6.12
CA GLU A 31 -12.50 0.07 -7.41
C GLU A 31 -13.74 -0.16 -8.27
N ASN A 32 -14.36 0.90 -8.79
CA ASN A 32 -15.57 0.80 -9.61
C ASN A 32 -16.70 -0.04 -8.97
N ASN A 33 -16.92 0.14 -7.66
CA ASN A 33 -17.90 -0.61 -6.87
C ASN A 33 -17.65 -2.13 -6.82
N ARG A 34 -16.41 -2.56 -7.05
CA ARG A 34 -15.95 -3.95 -6.93
C ARG A 34 -14.71 -4.01 -6.05
N TRP A 35 -14.65 -5.02 -5.18
CA TRP A 35 -13.47 -5.26 -4.36
C TRP A 35 -12.37 -5.92 -5.20
N VAL A 36 -11.23 -5.26 -5.30
CA VAL A 36 -10.02 -5.76 -5.97
C VAL A 36 -9.02 -6.13 -4.89
N SER A 37 -8.42 -7.32 -5.02
CA SER A 37 -7.36 -7.78 -4.11
C SER A 37 -6.03 -7.82 -4.86
N VAL A 38 -4.99 -7.25 -4.27
CA VAL A 38 -3.64 -7.21 -4.80
C VAL A 38 -2.65 -7.60 -3.70
N SER A 39 -1.56 -8.27 -4.06
CA SER A 39 -0.46 -8.57 -3.14
C SER A 39 0.72 -7.65 -3.46
N LYS A 40 1.36 -7.10 -2.45
CA LYS A 40 2.53 -6.24 -2.61
C LYS A 40 3.60 -6.58 -1.58
N SER A 41 4.83 -6.69 -2.06
CA SER A 41 6.01 -6.79 -1.20
C SER A 41 6.43 -5.39 -0.74
N ALA A 42 6.68 -5.24 0.55
CA ALA A 42 7.15 -4.02 1.20
C ALA A 42 8.19 -4.38 2.26
N ASN A 43 9.03 -3.43 2.64
CA ASN A 43 9.98 -3.59 3.72
C ASN A 43 9.47 -2.96 5.01
N ILE A 44 10.04 -3.37 6.14
CA ILE A 44 9.79 -2.71 7.41
C ILE A 44 10.27 -1.25 7.31
N GLY A 45 9.41 -0.32 7.72
CA GLY A 45 9.61 1.12 7.63
C GLY A 45 9.11 1.74 6.33
N ASP A 46 8.73 0.94 5.32
CA ASP A 46 8.13 1.45 4.09
C ASP A 46 6.73 2.03 4.37
N THR A 47 6.32 2.98 3.53
CA THR A 47 4.94 3.49 3.52
C THR A 47 4.22 2.92 2.30
N LEU A 48 3.16 2.14 2.54
CA LEU A 48 2.27 1.67 1.50
C LEU A 48 1.18 2.71 1.22
N TYR A 49 0.81 2.83 -0.05
CA TYR A 49 -0.26 3.71 -0.53
C TYR A 49 -1.30 2.90 -1.29
N ILE A 50 -2.58 3.00 -0.91
CA ILE A 50 -3.71 2.28 -1.50
C ILE A 50 -4.91 3.23 -1.55
N MET A 51 -5.45 3.47 -2.75
CA MET A 51 -6.65 4.30 -2.96
C MET A 51 -6.62 5.66 -2.23
N GLY A 52 -5.46 6.31 -2.15
CA GLY A 52 -5.31 7.60 -1.47
C GLY A 52 -5.09 7.50 0.04
N HIS A 53 -5.17 6.30 0.62
CA HIS A 53 -4.75 6.02 1.99
C HIS A 53 -3.28 5.64 2.03
N SER A 54 -2.64 5.85 3.18
CA SER A 54 -1.28 5.41 3.41
C SER A 54 -1.08 4.84 4.80
N THR A 55 -0.15 3.90 4.93
CA THR A 55 0.18 3.25 6.20
C THR A 55 1.65 2.88 6.22
N LYS A 56 2.28 2.93 7.40
CA LYS A 56 3.65 2.45 7.58
C LYS A 56 3.67 0.98 7.92
N ILE A 57 4.64 0.27 7.37
CA ILE A 57 4.90 -1.13 7.70
C ILE A 57 5.75 -1.16 8.95
N GLY A 58 5.11 -1.53 10.06
CA GLY A 58 5.76 -1.72 11.34
C GLY A 58 6.56 -3.02 11.40
N ARG A 59 7.10 -3.27 12.59
CA ARG A 59 7.90 -4.45 12.87
C ARG A 59 7.06 -5.73 12.72
N GLY A 60 7.64 -6.75 12.08
CA GLY A 60 6.95 -8.04 11.87
C GLY A 60 5.91 -8.00 10.75
N CYS A 61 6.12 -7.16 9.74
CA CYS A 61 5.25 -7.08 8.56
C CYS A 61 3.81 -6.67 8.88
N LYS A 62 3.60 -5.91 9.95
CA LYS A 62 2.27 -5.44 10.35
C LYS A 62 2.10 -3.97 9.99
N PRO A 63 1.12 -3.61 9.15
CA PRO A 63 0.77 -2.22 8.93
C PRO A 63 0.27 -1.58 10.23
N GLU A 64 0.56 -0.29 10.45
CA GLU A 64 0.02 0.45 11.61
C GLU A 64 -1.50 0.63 11.50
N THR A 65 -1.97 0.92 10.30
CA THR A 65 -3.39 0.96 9.93
C THR A 65 -3.67 -0.09 8.87
N THR A 66 -4.67 -0.94 9.11
CA THR A 66 -5.03 -2.08 8.26
C THR A 66 -6.41 -1.95 7.62
N GLU A 67 -7.26 -1.04 8.06
CA GLU A 67 -8.65 -0.95 7.58
C GLU A 67 -9.09 0.51 7.39
N TRP A 68 -9.82 0.72 6.30
CA TRP A 68 -10.48 1.96 5.91
C TRP A 68 -11.88 1.63 5.37
N SER A 69 -12.68 2.67 5.13
CA SER A 69 -14.05 2.54 4.58
C SER A 69 -14.11 1.82 3.21
N ASP A 70 -13.03 1.89 2.45
CA ASP A 70 -12.94 1.50 1.03
C ASP A 70 -11.62 0.76 0.71
N ALA A 71 -10.80 0.47 1.71
CA ALA A 71 -9.54 -0.27 1.57
C ALA A 71 -9.21 -1.06 2.85
N GLU A 72 -8.44 -2.12 2.69
CA GLU A 72 -7.99 -3.00 3.76
C GLU A 72 -6.60 -3.56 3.39
N ILE A 73 -5.74 -3.77 4.39
CA ILE A 73 -4.45 -4.43 4.26
C ILE A 73 -4.39 -5.54 5.29
N TYR A 74 -4.05 -6.73 4.84
CA TYR A 74 -3.83 -7.91 5.66
C TYR A 74 -2.40 -8.40 5.48
N SER A 75 -1.74 -8.67 6.59
CA SER A 75 -0.44 -9.35 6.64
C SER A 75 -0.67 -10.82 6.96
N TRP A 76 0.03 -11.73 6.28
CA TRP A 76 0.02 -13.15 6.60
C TRP A 76 1.13 -13.56 7.56
#